data_AF-A0A5N3XI16-F1
#
_entry.id   AF-A0A5N3XI16-F1
#
_cell.length_a   1.000
_cell.length_b   1.000
_cell.length_c   1.000
_cell.angle_alpha   90.00
_cell.angle_beta   90.00
_cell.angle_gamma   90.00
#
_symmetry.space_group_name_H-M   'P 1'
#
loop_
_entity.id
_entity.type
_entity.pdbx_description
1 polymer ?
#
loop_
_entity_poly.entity_id
_entity_poly.type
_entity_poly.pdbx_seq_one_letter_code
_entity_poly.pdbx_strand_id
1 'polypeptide(L)'
;FNLILLIVKSHYKSLNKTQDVFTPECKFKESVFENYYVIYSSTLYRQQESGRAWFLGLNKEGQIMKGNRVKKTKPSSHFVPKPIE
;
A
#
# COMPACT_ATOMS: atom_id res chain seq x y z
N PHE A 1 -11.98 0.25 0.95
CA PHE A 1 -12.03 0.34 -0.54
C PHE A 1 -11.68 1.72 -1.10
N ASN A 2 -12.35 2.81 -0.71
CA ASN A 2 -12.06 4.15 -1.28
C ASN A 2 -10.71 4.77 -0.88
N LEU A 3 -10.18 4.50 0.32
CA LEU A 3 -8.91 5.09 0.77
C LEU A 3 -7.67 4.52 0.04
N ILE A 4 -7.66 3.21 -0.24
CA ILE A 4 -6.62 2.56 -1.08
C ILE A 4 -6.71 3.10 -2.50
N LEU A 5 -7.92 3.26 -3.04
CA LEU A 5 -8.14 3.82 -4.37
C LEU A 5 -7.68 5.29 -4.43
N LEU A 6 -7.85 6.08 -3.36
CA LEU A 6 -7.35 7.45 -3.24
C LEU A 6 -5.82 7.52 -3.17
N ILE A 7 -5.16 6.61 -2.45
CA ILE A 7 -3.70 6.54 -2.38
C ILE A 7 -3.11 6.08 -3.73
N VAL A 8 -3.73 5.08 -4.37
CA VAL A 8 -3.36 4.63 -5.73
C VAL A 8 -3.60 5.76 -6.74
N LYS A 9 -4.74 6.45 -6.70
CA LYS A 9 -5.07 7.59 -7.58
C LYS A 9 -4.15 8.80 -7.37
N SER A 10 -3.75 9.10 -6.14
CA SER A 10 -2.90 10.26 -5.85
C SER A 10 -1.47 10.05 -6.33
N HIS A 11 -0.94 8.81 -6.30
CA HIS A 11 0.46 8.56 -6.68
C HIS A 11 0.65 8.08 -8.13
N TYR A 12 -0.27 7.30 -8.72
CA TYR A 12 -0.15 6.94 -10.14
C TYR A 12 -0.41 8.13 -11.09
N LYS A 13 -1.20 9.13 -10.67
CA LYS A 13 -1.30 10.42 -11.39
C LYS A 13 0.04 11.15 -11.50
N SER A 14 0.97 10.92 -10.56
CA SER A 14 2.29 11.56 -10.56
C SER A 14 3.34 10.78 -11.35
N LEU A 15 3.12 9.49 -11.64
CA LEU A 15 4.07 8.64 -12.36
C LEU A 15 3.72 8.48 -13.84
N ASN A 16 2.48 8.76 -14.25
CA ASN A 16 2.11 8.94 -15.65
C ASN A 16 0.89 9.85 -15.74
N LYS A 17 0.94 10.84 -16.63
CA LYS A 17 -0.15 11.79 -16.94
C LYS A 17 -1.36 11.12 -17.62
N THR A 18 -1.41 9.79 -17.63
CA THR A 18 -2.36 8.94 -18.33
C THR A 18 -2.55 7.67 -17.52
N GLN A 19 -3.74 7.47 -16.94
CA GLN A 19 -4.43 6.17 -16.80
C GLN A 19 -5.49 6.26 -15.69
N ASP A 20 -6.71 6.61 -16.08
CA ASP A 20 -7.95 6.21 -15.38
C ASP A 20 -8.25 4.71 -15.65
N VAL A 21 -7.21 3.88 -15.83
CA VAL A 21 -7.34 2.46 -16.16
C VAL A 21 -6.89 1.66 -14.96
N PHE A 22 -7.75 0.76 -14.51
CA PHE A 22 -7.42 -0.17 -13.44
C PHE A 22 -6.47 -1.25 -13.97
N THR A 23 -5.21 -1.21 -13.53
CA THR A 23 -4.19 -2.19 -13.92
C THR A 23 -3.95 -3.20 -12.79
N PRO A 24 -3.28 -4.35 -13.06
CA PRO A 24 -2.92 -5.30 -12.02
C PRO A 24 -2.08 -4.71 -10.88
N GLU A 25 -1.30 -3.66 -11.13
CA GLU A 25 -0.53 -2.92 -10.12
C GLU A 25 -1.43 -2.21 -9.09
N CYS A 26 -2.68 -1.92 -9.45
CA CYS A 26 -3.68 -1.36 -8.54
C CYS A 26 -4.24 -2.39 -7.54
N LYS A 27 -3.89 -3.68 -7.68
CA LYS A 27 -4.38 -4.76 -6.80
C LYS A 27 -3.44 -4.97 -5.61
N PHE A 28 -3.99 -4.76 -4.42
CA PHE A 28 -3.34 -5.04 -3.15
C PHE A 28 -4.01 -6.19 -2.42
N LYS A 29 -3.22 -7.03 -1.75
CA LYS A 29 -3.72 -7.99 -0.78
C LYS A 29 -3.84 -7.30 0.57
N GLU A 30 -5.06 -7.21 1.08
CA GLU A 30 -5.37 -6.82 2.45
C GLU A 30 -5.07 -7.98 3.41
N SER A 31 -4.51 -7.68 4.58
CA SER A 31 -4.27 -8.66 5.63
C SER A 31 -4.32 -7.99 7.00
N VAL A 32 -4.68 -8.75 8.03
CA VAL A 32 -4.62 -8.29 9.42
C VAL A 32 -3.23 -8.57 10.00
N PHE A 33 -2.74 -7.63 10.82
CA PHE A 33 -1.51 -7.75 11.59
C PHE A 33 -1.79 -7.54 13.07
N GLU A 34 -1.34 -8.49 13.90
CA GLU A 34 -1.51 -8.48 15.36
C GLU A 34 -2.96 -8.24 15.82
N ASN A 35 -3.93 -8.71 15.03
CA ASN A 35 -5.38 -8.55 15.26
C ASN A 35 -5.89 -7.11 15.41
N TYR A 36 -5.09 -6.10 15.07
CA TYR A 36 -5.47 -4.69 15.25
C TYR A 36 -5.26 -3.83 14.01
N TYR A 37 -4.18 -4.07 13.27
CA TYR A 37 -3.84 -3.26 12.10
C TYR A 37 -4.22 -3.96 10.80
N VAL A 38 -4.61 -3.17 9.81
CA VAL A 38 -4.72 -3.61 8.43
C VAL A 38 -3.45 -3.22 7.69
N ILE A 39 -2.90 -4.16 6.92
CA ILE A 39 -1.74 -3.96 6.07
C ILE A 39 -2.10 -4.29 4.61
N TYR A 40 -1.49 -3.57 3.68
CA TYR A 40 -1.69 -3.79 2.24
C TYR A 40 -0.37 -4.16 1.59
N SER A 41 -0.33 -5.30 0.92
CA SER A 41 0.84 -5.76 0.16
C SER A 41 0.55 -5.78 -1.34
N SER A 42 1.56 -5.48 -2.16
CA SER A 42 1.44 -5.64 -3.61
C SER A 42 1.19 -7.11 -3.96
N THR A 43 0.31 -7.36 -4.91
CA THR A 43 0.11 -8.69 -5.49
C THR A 43 1.23 -9.09 -6.45
N LEU A 44 1.92 -8.11 -7.05
CA LEU A 44 2.97 -8.31 -8.06
C LEU A 44 4.38 -8.19 -7.48
N TYR A 45 4.62 -7.20 -6.62
CA TYR A 45 5.98 -6.82 -6.24
C TYR A 45 6.43 -7.46 -4.92
N ARG A 46 7.59 -8.12 -5.01
CA ARG A 46 8.27 -8.82 -3.91
C ARG A 46 9.79 -8.69 -4.09
N GLN A 47 10.56 -8.79 -3.00
CA GLN A 47 12.00 -8.99 -3.12
C GLN A 47 12.27 -10.34 -3.80
N GLN A 48 13.12 -10.36 -4.81
CA GLN A 48 13.41 -11.58 -5.60
C GLN A 48 14.05 -12.67 -4.74
N GLU A 49 15.05 -12.33 -3.93
CA GLU A 49 15.79 -13.31 -3.12
C GLU A 49 14.98 -13.83 -1.93
N SER A 50 14.37 -12.94 -1.14
CA SER A 50 13.70 -13.32 0.11
C SER A 50 12.22 -13.65 -0.05
N GLY A 51 11.62 -13.38 -1.22
CA GLY A 51 10.18 -13.47 -1.45
C GLY A 51 9.33 -12.45 -0.65
N ARG A 52 9.98 -11.56 0.11
CA ARG A 52 9.32 -10.60 0.99
C ARG A 52 8.48 -9.62 0.18
N ALA A 53 7.19 -9.57 0.47
CA ALA A 53 6.27 -8.66 -0.19
C ALA A 53 6.63 -7.19 0.04
N TRP A 54 6.28 -6.36 -0.94
CA TRP A 54 6.32 -4.91 -0.81
C TRP A 54 5.00 -4.43 -0.22
N PHE A 55 5.07 -3.47 0.70
CA PHE A 55 3.91 -2.99 1.44
C PHE A 55 3.64 -1.52 1.14
N LEU A 56 2.37 -1.14 1.15
CA LEU A 56 2.00 0.27 1.24
C LEU A 56 2.46 0.81 2.59
N GLY A 57 3.02 2.02 2.61
CA GLY A 57 3.34 2.66 3.88
C GLY A 57 3.65 4.14 3.78
N LEU A 58 3.51 4.80 4.92
CA LEU A 58 3.79 6.23 5.12
C LEU A 58 4.90 6.39 6.18
N ASN A 59 5.70 7.45 6.06
CA ASN A 59 6.62 7.84 7.13
C ASN A 59 5.87 8.60 8.25
N LYS A 60 6.60 9.08 9.26
CA LYS A 60 6.01 9.78 10.41
C LYS A 60 5.37 11.10 10.02
N GLU A 61 5.86 11.70 8.93
CA GLU A 61 5.40 12.94 8.34
C GLU A 61 4.20 12.73 7.38
N GLY A 62 3.70 11.50 7.25
CA GLY A 62 2.56 11.16 6.38
C GLY A 62 2.91 11.05 4.89
N GLN A 63 4.19 11.08 4.52
CA GLN A 63 4.67 10.97 3.14
C GLN A 63 4.81 9.51 2.72
N ILE A 64 4.58 9.24 1.44
CA ILE A 64 4.63 7.88 0.87
C ILE A 64 6.06 7.33 0.91
N MET A 65 6.17 6.06 1.31
CA MET A 65 7.41 5.31 1.29
C MET A 65 7.47 4.33 0.11
N LYS A 66 8.68 4.10 -0.43
CA LYS A 66 8.91 3.02 -1.42
C LYS A 66 8.58 1.66 -0.82
N GLY A 67 7.74 0.87 -1.48
CA GLY A 67 7.18 -0.36 -0.90
C GLY A 67 8.21 -1.42 -0.50
N ASN A 68 9.39 -1.47 -1.15
CA ASN A 68 10.49 -2.37 -0.77
C ASN A 68 11.14 -2.03 0.59
N ARG A 69 11.07 -0.76 0.99
CA ARG A 69 11.57 -0.23 2.28
C ARG A 69 10.55 -0.37 3.42
N VAL A 70 9.27 -0.56 3.09
CA VAL A 70 8.21 -0.79 4.07
C VAL A 70 8.23 -2.25 4.53
N LYS A 71 8.14 -2.46 5.84
CA LYS A 71 8.17 -3.79 6.47
C LYS A 71 6.85 -4.04 7.19
N LYS A 72 6.31 -5.26 7.07
CA LYS A 72 5.08 -5.73 7.74
C LYS A 72 5.03 -5.42 9.24
N THR A 73 6.16 -5.52 9.93
CA THR A 73 6.26 -5.34 11.39
C THR A 73 6.52 -3.90 11.81
N LYS A 74 6.55 -2.95 10.86
CA LYS A 74 6.83 -1.54 11.16
C LYS A 74 5.54 -0.71 11.08
N PRO A 75 5.38 0.28 11.99
CA PRO A 75 4.20 1.16 12.02
C PRO A 75 3.89 1.85 10.70
N SER A 76 4.90 2.09 9.86
CA SER A 76 4.70 2.68 8.54
C SER A 76 3.73 1.90 7.65
N SER A 77 3.55 0.60 7.89
CA SER A 77 2.62 -0.26 7.14
C SER A 77 1.25 -0.45 7.79
N HIS A 78 1.06 0.09 9.00
CA HIS A 78 -0.07 -0.22 9.86
C HIS A 78 -1.18 0.82 9.70
N PHE A 79 -2.31 0.41 9.12
CA PHE A 79 -3.46 1.27 8.91
C PHE A 79 -4.62 0.83 9.81
N VAL A 80 -5.36 1.81 10.33
CA VAL A 80 -6.62 1.57 11.05
C VAL A 80 -7.76 2.03 10.14
N PRO A 81 -8.59 1.12 9.60
CA PRO A 81 -9.74 1.51 8.79
C PRO A 81 -10.72 2.30 9.64
N LYS A 82 -11.08 3.50 9.19
CA LYS A 82 -12.21 4.25 9.72
C LYS A 82 -13.35 4.13 8.72
N PRO A 83 -14.46 3.44 9.05
CA PRO A 83 -15.66 3.48 8.24
C PRO A 83 -16.10 4.93 8.04
N ILE A 84 -16.50 5.27 6.83
CA ILE A 84 -17.19 6.53 6.53
C ILE A 84 -18.64 6.11 6.29
N GLU A 85 -19.55 6.67 7.07
CA GLU A 85 -21.00 6.54 6.89
C GLU A 85 -21.50 7.45 5.77
#